data_AF-A0A8S9HPA8-F1
#
_entry.id   AF-A0A8S9HPA8-F1
#
_cell.length_a   1.000
_cell.length_b   1.000
_cell.length_c   1.000
_cell.angle_alpha   90.00
_cell.angle_beta   90.00
_cell.angle_gamma   90.00
#
_symmetry.space_group_name_H-M   'P 1'
#
loop_
_entity.id
_entity.type
_entity.pdbx_description
1 polymer ?
#
loop_
_entity_poly.entity_id
_entity_poly.type
_entity_poly.pdbx_seq_one_letter_code
_entity_poly.pdbx_strand_id
1 'polypeptide(L)'
;MREEYGKLNRTEMSIWECCELLNEFVDESDPDLDEPQIEHLLQTAEAIRKDYPDEDWLHLTGLIHDLGKVLLHSSFGELPQWAVVGDTYPVGCAFDESIVHHKYFKENPDFNNPSYNTKYGIYTEGCGLDNVFMSWGHDDYMYLVAKENKTTLPSAGLFIIRYHSFYALHKSEAYKHLMNEEDRENMKWLKVFNKYDLYSKSKVRINVEEVKPYYLSLINKAVRLLLECRLVKRNDVNGDGLTFLDILRRNQERREEAGGSQGSGEEENLDLEQVVVNTGCKEAASVPRSKAQYEIYKSPLTFWTFCSTFMRRLRSNTSDEARAVFLIVCTLIITATYQTALQPPGGVHQPEEDANAGSVVMKQTFFILLWVSNTVGFCYAILYTFCLMPIGSMFACWFFWIGGSLCISYALAMAVISPHPLVFISMTFAFFLLFALYLLSKIFFDNWRKHLTVGLVPQLSWRGKV
;
A
#
# COMPACT_ATOMS: atom_id res chain seq x y z
N MET A 1 10.40 -2.98 -2.64
CA MET A 1 9.23 -3.87 -2.67
C MET A 1 9.26 -4.86 -1.51
N ARG A 2 10.06 -5.93 -1.56
CA ARG A 2 10.09 -6.98 -0.52
C ARG A 2 10.22 -6.47 0.93
N GLU A 3 11.15 -5.55 1.19
CA GLU A 3 11.32 -4.95 2.52
C GLU A 3 10.11 -4.11 2.98
N GLU A 4 9.45 -3.42 2.04
CA GLU A 4 8.31 -2.57 2.34
C GLU A 4 7.08 -3.40 2.66
N TYR A 5 6.77 -4.38 1.80
CA TYR A 5 5.58 -5.21 1.89
C TYR A 5 5.73 -6.36 2.89
N GLY A 6 6.95 -6.82 3.16
CA GLY A 6 7.22 -7.82 4.21
C GLY A 6 6.92 -7.34 5.64
N LYS A 7 6.61 -6.04 5.84
CA LYS A 7 6.13 -5.52 7.13
C LYS A 7 4.69 -5.92 7.45
N LEU A 8 3.92 -6.33 6.43
CA LEU A 8 2.53 -6.79 6.53
C LEU A 8 1.63 -5.87 7.37
N ASN A 9 1.80 -4.56 7.23
CA ASN A 9 1.12 -3.54 8.02
C ASN A 9 0.11 -2.72 7.20
N ARG A 10 -0.39 -3.30 6.10
CA ARG A 10 -1.36 -2.65 5.20
C ARG A 10 -2.78 -2.76 5.72
N THR A 11 -3.23 -3.98 5.98
CA THR A 11 -4.58 -4.28 6.46
C THR A 11 -4.62 -5.63 7.19
N GLU A 12 -5.68 -5.86 7.95
CA GLU A 12 -5.98 -7.12 8.64
C GLU A 12 -7.33 -7.65 8.12
N MET A 13 -7.34 -8.88 7.61
CA MET A 13 -8.53 -9.53 7.07
C MET A 13 -8.38 -11.06 7.12
N SER A 14 -9.50 -11.76 7.15
CA SER A 14 -9.55 -13.21 7.00
C SER A 14 -9.26 -13.64 5.55
N ILE A 15 -8.88 -14.91 5.38
CA ILE A 15 -8.66 -15.51 4.05
C ILE A 15 -9.91 -15.36 3.18
N TRP A 16 -11.10 -15.57 3.74
CA TRP A 16 -12.34 -15.49 2.96
C TRP A 16 -12.71 -14.06 2.56
N GLU A 17 -12.50 -13.08 3.44
CA GLU A 17 -12.65 -11.66 3.08
C GLU A 17 -11.66 -11.24 1.98
N CYS A 18 -10.45 -11.81 2.00
CA CYS A 18 -9.47 -11.61 0.93
C CYS A 18 -9.95 -12.19 -0.42
N CYS A 19 -10.53 -13.40 -0.41
CA CYS A 19 -11.16 -13.98 -1.60
C CYS A 19 -12.29 -13.08 -2.15
N GLU A 20 -13.14 -12.55 -1.26
CA GLU A 20 -14.24 -11.65 -1.64
C GLU A 20 -13.73 -10.31 -2.19
N LEU A 21 -12.64 -9.76 -1.63
CA LEU A 21 -12.01 -8.52 -2.12
C LEU A 21 -11.46 -8.67 -3.54
N LEU A 22 -10.89 -9.83 -3.88
CA LEU A 22 -10.34 -10.08 -5.20
C LEU A 22 -11.39 -10.23 -6.30
N ASN A 23 -12.66 -10.34 -5.94
CA ASN A 23 -13.78 -10.32 -6.87
C ASN A 23 -13.89 -8.99 -7.64
N GLU A 24 -13.21 -7.93 -7.18
CA GLU A 24 -13.17 -6.61 -7.82
C GLU A 24 -12.14 -6.48 -8.97
N PHE A 25 -11.28 -7.49 -9.17
CA PHE A 25 -10.17 -7.43 -10.13
C PHE A 25 -10.23 -8.55 -11.18
N VAL A 26 -9.77 -8.22 -12.39
CA VAL A 26 -9.52 -9.15 -13.49
C VAL A 26 -8.02 -9.12 -13.80
N ASP A 27 -7.39 -10.28 -13.90
CA ASP A 27 -5.97 -10.42 -14.21
C ASP A 27 -5.73 -10.19 -15.71
N GLU A 28 -5.05 -9.10 -16.09
CA GLU A 28 -4.79 -8.78 -17.49
C GLU A 28 -3.64 -9.60 -18.10
N SER A 29 -2.85 -10.30 -17.27
CA SER A 29 -1.75 -11.13 -17.74
C SER A 29 -2.21 -12.53 -18.17
N ASP A 30 -3.40 -12.93 -17.73
CA ASP A 30 -3.98 -14.23 -18.02
C ASP A 30 -4.78 -14.20 -19.33
N PRO A 31 -4.31 -14.86 -20.41
CA PRO A 31 -5.04 -14.88 -21.68
C PRO A 31 -6.32 -15.73 -21.64
N ASP A 32 -6.49 -16.54 -20.58
CA ASP A 32 -7.54 -17.56 -20.48
C ASP A 32 -8.66 -17.19 -19.48
N LEU A 33 -8.55 -16.06 -18.76
CA LEU A 33 -9.46 -15.69 -17.67
C LEU A 33 -10.17 -14.34 -17.92
N ASP A 34 -11.49 -14.40 -18.13
CA ASP A 34 -12.40 -13.22 -18.14
C ASP A 34 -13.29 -13.17 -16.87
N GLU A 35 -13.13 -14.13 -15.95
CA GLU A 35 -13.97 -14.32 -14.77
C GLU A 35 -13.39 -13.67 -13.51
N PRO A 36 -14.23 -13.38 -12.49
CA PRO A 36 -13.73 -12.84 -11.23
C PRO A 36 -12.79 -13.82 -10.52
N GLN A 37 -11.75 -13.27 -9.89
CA GLN A 37 -10.64 -14.03 -9.32
C GLN A 37 -11.09 -15.12 -8.30
N ILE A 38 -12.18 -14.91 -7.56
CA ILE A 38 -12.70 -15.91 -6.60
C ILE A 38 -13.15 -17.22 -7.28
N GLU A 39 -13.67 -17.16 -8.51
CA GLU A 39 -14.05 -18.37 -9.26
C GLU A 39 -12.80 -19.18 -9.61
N HIS A 40 -11.72 -18.53 -10.05
CA HIS A 40 -10.45 -19.19 -10.34
C HIS A 40 -9.87 -19.92 -9.10
N LEU A 41 -9.89 -19.25 -7.94
CA LEU A 41 -9.42 -19.85 -6.68
C LEU A 41 -10.21 -21.12 -6.34
N LEU A 42 -11.54 -21.05 -6.44
CA LEU A 42 -12.41 -22.18 -6.16
C LEU A 42 -12.30 -23.29 -7.21
N GLN A 43 -12.13 -22.95 -8.50
CA GLN A 43 -11.96 -23.91 -9.58
C GLN A 43 -10.68 -24.72 -9.40
N THR A 44 -9.60 -24.03 -9.08
CA THR A 44 -8.33 -24.68 -8.76
C THR A 44 -8.48 -25.58 -7.55
N ALA A 45 -9.04 -25.07 -6.44
CA ALA A 45 -9.18 -25.82 -5.21
C ALA A 45 -10.11 -27.06 -5.34
N GLU A 46 -11.26 -26.93 -6.00
CA GLU A 46 -12.22 -28.03 -6.18
C GLU A 46 -11.72 -29.07 -7.18
N ALA A 47 -11.00 -28.66 -8.23
CA ALA A 47 -10.40 -29.60 -9.18
C ALA A 47 -9.31 -30.44 -8.50
N ILE A 48 -8.47 -29.81 -7.64
CA ILE A 48 -7.52 -30.54 -6.79
C ILE A 48 -8.28 -31.48 -5.86
N ARG A 49 -9.29 -30.99 -5.15
CA ARG A 49 -10.06 -31.77 -4.17
C ARG A 49 -10.70 -33.02 -4.77
N LYS A 50 -11.14 -32.94 -6.03
CA LYS A 50 -11.71 -34.07 -6.74
C LYS A 50 -10.70 -35.19 -6.99
N ASP A 51 -9.47 -34.83 -7.33
CA ASP A 51 -8.43 -35.80 -7.72
C ASP A 51 -7.55 -36.23 -6.54
N TYR A 52 -7.43 -35.40 -5.51
CA TYR A 52 -6.60 -35.61 -4.31
C TYR A 52 -7.40 -35.44 -3.01
N PRO A 53 -8.51 -36.18 -2.80
CA PRO A 53 -9.48 -35.92 -1.72
C PRO A 53 -8.90 -35.95 -0.30
N ASP A 54 -7.78 -36.65 -0.09
CA ASP A 54 -7.12 -36.80 1.21
C ASP A 54 -6.04 -35.73 1.49
N GLU A 55 -5.72 -34.87 0.52
CA GLU A 55 -4.65 -33.85 0.61
C GLU A 55 -5.21 -32.45 0.92
N ASP A 56 -5.84 -32.32 2.09
CA ASP A 56 -6.55 -31.10 2.51
C ASP A 56 -5.70 -29.80 2.47
N TRP A 57 -4.40 -29.89 2.77
CA TRP A 57 -3.44 -28.79 2.67
C TRP A 57 -3.26 -28.30 1.23
N LEU A 58 -3.39 -29.19 0.24
CA LEU A 58 -3.26 -28.86 -1.19
C LEU A 58 -4.53 -28.16 -1.69
N HIS A 59 -5.70 -28.52 -1.16
CA HIS A 59 -6.96 -27.81 -1.43
C HIS A 59 -6.88 -26.38 -0.92
N LEU A 60 -6.39 -26.21 0.32
CA LEU A 60 -6.18 -24.87 0.90
C LEU A 60 -5.14 -24.07 0.11
N THR A 61 -4.07 -24.73 -0.35
CA THR A 61 -3.05 -24.10 -1.21
C THR A 61 -3.69 -23.61 -2.52
N GLY A 62 -4.56 -24.42 -3.15
CA GLY A 62 -5.39 -24.01 -4.29
C GLY A 62 -6.26 -22.80 -4.02
N LEU A 63 -6.89 -22.72 -2.85
CA LEU A 63 -7.72 -21.57 -2.50
C LEU A 63 -6.90 -20.28 -2.33
N ILE A 64 -5.67 -20.38 -1.82
CA ILE A 64 -4.93 -19.18 -1.36
C ILE A 64 -3.79 -18.72 -2.28
N HIS A 65 -3.39 -19.53 -3.27
CA HIS A 65 -2.18 -19.27 -4.08
C HIS A 65 -2.13 -17.85 -4.66
N ASP A 66 -3.27 -17.39 -5.17
CA ASP A 66 -3.41 -16.13 -5.88
C ASP A 66 -3.84 -14.95 -4.99
N LEU A 67 -3.98 -15.17 -3.68
CA LEU A 67 -4.42 -14.11 -2.76
C LEU A 67 -3.42 -12.95 -2.67
N GLY A 68 -2.18 -13.14 -3.11
CA GLY A 68 -1.21 -12.06 -3.21
C GLY A 68 -1.60 -10.96 -4.21
N LYS A 69 -2.56 -11.22 -5.10
CA LYS A 69 -3.09 -10.23 -6.07
C LYS A 69 -3.77 -9.03 -5.39
N VAL A 70 -4.04 -9.09 -4.09
CA VAL A 70 -4.58 -7.95 -3.32
C VAL A 70 -3.68 -6.72 -3.38
N LEU A 71 -2.42 -6.85 -3.77
CA LEU A 71 -1.51 -5.74 -4.06
C LEU A 71 -2.06 -4.75 -5.10
N LEU A 72 -2.98 -5.19 -5.97
CA LEU A 72 -3.71 -4.32 -6.91
C LEU A 72 -4.70 -3.38 -6.21
N HIS A 73 -5.18 -3.76 -5.03
CA HIS A 73 -6.16 -2.98 -4.30
C HIS A 73 -5.52 -1.77 -3.59
N SER A 74 -6.25 -0.66 -3.57
CA SER A 74 -5.81 0.62 -2.98
C SER A 74 -5.39 0.51 -1.51
N SER A 75 -5.99 -0.40 -0.75
CA SER A 75 -5.63 -0.64 0.65
C SER A 75 -4.27 -1.32 0.82
N PHE A 76 -3.73 -1.95 -0.22
CA PHE A 76 -2.45 -2.65 -0.17
C PHE A 76 -1.33 -1.89 -0.88
N GLY A 77 -1.64 -0.99 -1.80
CA GLY A 77 -0.66 -0.12 -2.43
C GLY A 77 -0.96 0.26 -3.87
N GLU A 78 -2.00 -0.33 -4.49
CA GLU A 78 -2.39 -0.07 -5.87
C GLU A 78 -1.21 -0.23 -6.83
N LEU A 79 -0.50 -1.35 -6.69
CA LEU A 79 0.63 -1.62 -7.55
C LEU A 79 0.15 -1.84 -8.99
N PRO A 80 0.92 -1.38 -9.99
CA PRO A 80 0.59 -1.68 -11.37
C PRO A 80 0.66 -3.20 -11.60
N GLN A 81 -0.18 -3.71 -12.51
CA GLN A 81 -0.31 -5.16 -12.75
C GLN A 81 1.04 -5.87 -12.99
N TRP A 82 1.95 -5.26 -13.75
CA TRP A 82 3.27 -5.84 -14.01
C TRP A 82 4.14 -6.06 -12.76
N ALA A 83 3.82 -5.42 -11.63
CA ALA A 83 4.50 -5.60 -10.35
C ALA A 83 3.71 -6.51 -9.39
N VAL A 84 2.66 -7.18 -9.87
CA VAL A 84 1.80 -8.07 -9.08
C VAL A 84 1.60 -9.41 -9.78
N VAL A 85 1.18 -9.42 -11.03
CA VAL A 85 0.78 -10.62 -11.80
C VAL A 85 1.81 -11.01 -12.86
N GLY A 86 1.62 -12.19 -13.46
CA GLY A 86 2.42 -12.73 -14.56
C GLY A 86 3.58 -13.63 -14.14
N ASP A 87 4.20 -14.26 -15.14
CA ASP A 87 5.32 -15.19 -14.96
C ASP A 87 6.49 -14.55 -14.20
N THR A 88 6.99 -15.25 -13.18
CA THR A 88 8.11 -14.81 -12.36
C THR A 88 9.45 -15.35 -12.87
N TYR A 89 10.52 -14.62 -12.57
CA TYR A 89 11.88 -14.98 -12.96
C TYR A 89 12.92 -14.49 -11.93
N PRO A 90 14.10 -15.14 -11.82
CA PRO A 90 15.17 -14.67 -10.96
C PRO A 90 15.74 -13.33 -11.44
N VAL A 91 15.90 -12.38 -10.52
CA VAL A 91 16.64 -11.13 -10.76
C VAL A 91 18.08 -11.27 -10.28
N GLY A 92 19.02 -10.46 -10.77
CA GLY A 92 20.42 -10.52 -10.34
C GLY A 92 21.24 -11.66 -10.95
N CYS A 93 20.69 -12.41 -11.92
CA CYS A 93 21.41 -13.32 -12.82
C CYS A 93 20.84 -13.21 -14.24
N ALA A 94 21.47 -13.88 -15.22
CA ALA A 94 21.08 -13.80 -16.62
C ALA A 94 19.62 -14.23 -16.82
N PHE A 95 18.90 -13.48 -17.66
CA PHE A 95 17.53 -13.80 -18.09
C PHE A 95 17.57 -14.91 -19.15
N ASP A 96 16.98 -16.06 -18.83
CA ASP A 96 16.91 -17.23 -19.71
C ASP A 96 15.90 -17.00 -20.84
N GLU A 97 16.22 -17.47 -22.04
CA GLU A 97 15.40 -17.27 -23.25
C GLU A 97 14.00 -17.91 -23.16
N SER A 98 13.80 -18.83 -22.22
CA SER A 98 12.50 -19.45 -21.96
C SER A 98 11.48 -18.55 -21.25
N ILE A 99 11.89 -17.39 -20.72
CA ILE A 99 10.98 -16.42 -20.12
C ILE A 99 10.10 -15.80 -21.21
N VAL A 100 8.79 -15.72 -20.95
CA VAL A 100 7.83 -15.16 -21.90
C VAL A 100 8.22 -13.74 -22.27
N HIS A 101 8.20 -13.46 -23.58
CA HIS A 101 8.62 -12.18 -24.16
C HIS A 101 10.06 -11.74 -23.84
N HIS A 102 10.99 -12.69 -23.72
CA HIS A 102 12.42 -12.46 -23.45
C HIS A 102 13.06 -11.25 -24.18
N LYS A 103 12.66 -11.00 -25.43
CA LYS A 103 13.15 -9.88 -26.26
C LYS A 103 13.09 -8.50 -25.57
N TYR A 104 12.14 -8.25 -24.66
CA TYR A 104 12.00 -6.96 -23.98
C TYR A 104 13.03 -6.76 -22.85
N PHE A 105 13.66 -7.83 -22.36
CA PHE A 105 14.71 -7.71 -21.34
C PHE A 105 15.93 -6.94 -21.82
N LYS A 106 16.15 -6.78 -23.13
CA LYS A 106 17.25 -5.96 -23.67
C LYS A 106 17.22 -4.51 -23.18
N GLU A 107 16.05 -4.01 -22.81
CA GLU A 107 15.85 -2.66 -22.27
C GLU A 107 16.02 -2.60 -20.74
N ASN A 108 16.05 -3.75 -20.06
CA ASN A 108 16.29 -3.82 -18.63
C ASN A 108 17.76 -3.44 -18.33
N PRO A 109 18.04 -2.50 -17.41
CA PRO A 109 19.40 -2.09 -17.07
C PRO A 109 20.30 -3.23 -16.59
N ASP A 110 19.72 -4.28 -16.00
CA ASP A 110 20.46 -5.43 -15.51
C ASP A 110 20.91 -6.39 -16.63
N PHE A 111 20.29 -6.32 -17.82
CA PHE A 111 20.59 -7.22 -18.94
C PHE A 111 22.04 -7.10 -19.43
N ASN A 112 22.58 -5.88 -19.45
CA ASN A 112 23.96 -5.62 -19.85
C ASN A 112 24.91 -5.39 -18.65
N ASN A 113 24.41 -5.56 -17.42
CA ASN A 113 25.21 -5.35 -16.22
C ASN A 113 26.13 -6.57 -16.00
N PRO A 114 27.47 -6.42 -16.00
CA PRO A 114 28.39 -7.54 -15.84
C PRO A 114 28.25 -8.27 -14.49
N SER A 115 27.68 -7.63 -13.48
CA SER A 115 27.38 -8.28 -12.20
C SER A 115 26.18 -9.22 -12.26
N TYR A 116 25.27 -9.04 -13.22
CA TYR A 116 23.99 -9.74 -13.27
C TYR A 116 23.79 -10.54 -14.57
N ASN A 117 24.51 -10.25 -15.64
CA ASN A 117 24.30 -10.89 -16.95
C ASN A 117 25.02 -12.23 -17.14
N THR A 118 25.50 -12.85 -16.05
CA THR A 118 26.13 -14.17 -16.08
C THR A 118 25.17 -15.25 -15.56
N LYS A 119 25.46 -16.52 -15.85
CA LYS A 119 24.64 -17.67 -15.43
C LYS A 119 24.25 -17.65 -13.95
N TYR A 120 25.18 -17.23 -13.09
CA TYR A 120 24.97 -17.17 -11.65
C TYR A 120 24.75 -15.75 -11.14
N GLY A 121 25.30 -14.73 -11.81
CA GLY A 121 25.20 -13.33 -11.37
C GLY A 121 25.67 -13.17 -9.92
N ILE A 122 24.76 -12.79 -9.02
CA ILE A 122 25.03 -12.66 -7.58
C ILE A 122 24.88 -13.96 -6.77
N TYR A 123 24.46 -15.06 -7.39
CA TYR A 123 24.17 -16.33 -6.73
C TYR A 123 25.32 -17.33 -6.81
N THR A 124 25.19 -18.41 -6.04
CA THR A 124 26.07 -19.58 -6.11
C THR A 124 25.28 -20.79 -6.60
N GLU A 125 25.96 -21.78 -7.16
CA GLU A 125 25.34 -23.05 -7.55
C GLU A 125 24.67 -23.73 -6.36
N GLY A 126 23.42 -24.20 -6.58
CA GLY A 126 22.64 -24.91 -5.58
C GLY A 126 22.36 -24.12 -4.31
N CYS A 127 22.35 -22.77 -4.37
CA CYS A 127 22.07 -21.93 -3.21
C CYS A 127 20.67 -22.14 -2.60
N GLY A 128 19.76 -22.75 -3.35
CA GLY A 128 18.36 -22.90 -2.99
C GLY A 128 17.54 -21.70 -3.44
N LEU A 129 16.36 -21.96 -3.99
CA LEU A 129 15.48 -20.89 -4.49
C LEU A 129 15.05 -19.93 -3.38
N ASP A 130 15.05 -20.38 -2.12
CA ASP A 130 14.77 -19.52 -0.97
C ASP A 130 15.77 -18.35 -0.81
N ASN A 131 16.99 -18.52 -1.34
CA ASN A 131 18.07 -17.52 -1.36
C ASN A 131 18.14 -16.75 -2.70
N VAL A 132 17.23 -17.02 -3.64
CA VAL A 132 17.15 -16.34 -4.93
C VAL A 132 16.13 -15.21 -4.83
N PHE A 133 16.51 -14.02 -5.29
CA PHE A 133 15.55 -12.94 -5.46
C PHE A 133 14.75 -13.20 -6.74
N MET A 134 13.45 -13.40 -6.59
CA MET A 134 12.50 -13.46 -7.69
C MET A 134 12.00 -12.06 -8.04
N SER A 135 11.56 -11.86 -9.28
CA SER A 135 10.74 -10.72 -9.67
C SER A 135 9.57 -10.59 -8.70
N TRP A 136 9.33 -9.37 -8.21
CA TRP A 136 8.31 -9.12 -7.19
C TRP A 136 6.89 -9.31 -7.76
N GLY A 137 6.03 -9.99 -7.02
CA GLY A 137 4.65 -10.26 -7.41
C GLY A 137 3.84 -10.93 -6.30
N HIS A 138 2.66 -11.43 -6.67
CA HIS A 138 1.71 -12.10 -5.78
C HIS A 138 2.30 -13.35 -5.11
N ASP A 139 3.13 -14.14 -5.80
CA ASP A 139 3.81 -15.32 -5.25
C ASP A 139 4.62 -15.01 -3.98
N ASP A 140 5.62 -14.12 -4.09
CA ASP A 140 6.54 -13.81 -2.98
C ASP A 140 5.80 -13.05 -1.87
N TYR A 141 4.82 -12.21 -2.23
CA TYR A 141 3.98 -11.53 -1.24
C TYR A 141 3.11 -12.51 -0.45
N MET A 142 2.41 -13.43 -1.12
CA MET A 142 1.55 -14.41 -0.43
C MET A 142 2.37 -15.41 0.38
N TYR A 143 3.55 -15.78 -0.09
CA TYR A 143 4.52 -16.55 0.70
C TYR A 143 4.93 -15.82 1.98
N LEU A 144 5.23 -14.52 1.92
CA LEU A 144 5.54 -13.71 3.10
C LEU A 144 4.35 -13.64 4.05
N VAL A 145 3.13 -13.42 3.54
CA VAL A 145 1.89 -13.43 4.33
C VAL A 145 1.75 -14.77 5.07
N ALA A 146 1.88 -15.90 4.37
CA ALA A 146 1.75 -17.22 4.96
C ALA A 146 2.83 -17.50 6.02
N LYS A 147 4.09 -17.12 5.75
CA LYS A 147 5.23 -17.34 6.64
C LYS A 147 5.14 -16.53 7.92
N GLU A 148 4.87 -15.22 7.82
CA GLU A 148 4.81 -14.33 8.98
C GLU A 148 3.55 -14.56 9.83
N ASN A 149 2.44 -14.98 9.22
CA ASN A 149 1.25 -15.46 9.94
C ASN A 149 1.40 -16.89 10.47
N LYS A 150 2.60 -17.48 10.35
CA LYS A 150 2.96 -18.80 10.90
C LYS A 150 2.06 -19.93 10.41
N THR A 151 1.77 -19.99 9.12
CA THR A 151 0.91 -21.04 8.55
C THR A 151 1.30 -22.46 8.98
N THR A 152 0.31 -23.36 9.00
CA THR A 152 0.51 -24.80 9.21
C THR A 152 0.69 -25.58 7.90
N LEU A 153 0.71 -24.90 6.75
CA LEU A 153 0.97 -25.56 5.47
C LEU A 153 2.35 -26.25 5.46
N PRO A 154 2.46 -27.44 4.85
CA PRO A 154 3.75 -28.09 4.68
C PRO A 154 4.67 -27.27 3.77
N SER A 155 5.97 -27.60 3.78
CA SER A 155 6.97 -26.97 2.90
C SER A 155 6.56 -26.99 1.43
N ALA A 156 5.94 -28.08 0.97
CA ALA A 156 5.39 -28.20 -0.38
C ALA A 156 4.33 -27.14 -0.71
N GLY A 157 3.41 -26.83 0.21
CA GLY A 157 2.39 -25.80 0.00
C GLY A 157 2.98 -24.39 -0.07
N LEU A 158 3.93 -24.09 0.81
CA LEU A 158 4.67 -22.82 0.78
C LEU A 158 5.51 -22.68 -0.50
N PHE A 159 6.12 -23.77 -0.97
CA PHE A 159 6.89 -23.80 -2.21
C PHE A 159 6.00 -23.57 -3.43
N ILE A 160 4.81 -24.19 -3.46
CA ILE A 160 3.81 -23.93 -4.51
C ILE A 160 3.45 -22.44 -4.54
N ILE A 161 3.01 -21.87 -3.42
CA ILE A 161 2.59 -20.45 -3.35
C ILE A 161 3.70 -19.53 -3.89
N ARG A 162 4.96 -19.81 -3.53
CA ARG A 162 6.09 -18.95 -3.87
C ARG A 162 6.59 -19.07 -5.32
N TYR A 163 6.33 -20.18 -5.99
CA TYR A 163 6.96 -20.49 -7.28
C TYR A 163 5.98 -20.97 -8.37
N HIS A 164 4.67 -20.88 -8.15
CA HIS A 164 3.67 -21.33 -9.12
C HIS A 164 3.63 -20.49 -10.40
N SER A 165 4.10 -19.24 -10.34
CA SER A 165 4.28 -18.38 -11.52
C SER A 165 5.66 -18.54 -12.17
N PHE A 166 6.57 -19.39 -11.64
CA PHE A 166 7.94 -19.51 -12.16
C PHE A 166 8.03 -20.49 -13.36
N TYR A 167 7.31 -20.16 -14.44
CA TYR A 167 7.15 -21.05 -15.61
C TYR A 167 8.46 -21.43 -16.29
N ALA A 168 9.45 -20.52 -16.34
CA ALA A 168 10.77 -20.85 -16.87
C ALA A 168 11.41 -22.05 -16.14
N LEU A 169 11.16 -22.20 -14.83
CA LEU A 169 11.62 -23.35 -14.06
C LEU A 169 10.74 -24.59 -14.27
N HIS A 170 9.43 -24.52 -13.97
CA HIS A 170 8.61 -25.74 -13.89
C HIS A 170 8.04 -26.22 -15.22
N LYS A 171 8.04 -25.39 -16.27
CA LYS A 171 7.63 -25.77 -17.63
C LYS A 171 8.84 -25.95 -18.56
N SER A 172 9.80 -25.02 -18.51
CA SER A 172 10.95 -25.02 -19.43
C SER A 172 12.22 -25.64 -18.83
N GLU A 173 12.19 -26.03 -17.55
CA GLU A 173 13.29 -26.70 -16.85
C GLU A 173 14.58 -25.83 -16.77
N ALA A 174 14.45 -24.52 -16.93
CA ALA A 174 15.53 -23.54 -16.75
C ALA A 174 15.85 -23.32 -15.27
N TYR A 175 16.95 -22.61 -14.96
CA TYR A 175 17.36 -22.22 -13.59
C TYR A 175 17.59 -23.35 -12.57
N LYS A 176 17.57 -24.62 -12.97
CA LYS A 176 17.86 -25.78 -12.09
C LYS A 176 19.20 -25.73 -11.37
N HIS A 177 20.17 -24.98 -11.90
CA HIS A 177 21.48 -24.78 -11.27
C HIS A 177 21.41 -23.97 -9.97
N LEU A 178 20.30 -23.29 -9.69
CA LEU A 178 20.09 -22.56 -8.43
C LEU A 178 19.39 -23.42 -7.35
N MET A 179 18.75 -24.52 -7.74
CA MET A 179 17.97 -25.36 -6.84
C MET A 179 18.83 -26.17 -5.87
N ASN A 180 18.41 -26.27 -4.62
CA ASN A 180 18.92 -27.23 -3.65
C ASN A 180 18.11 -28.55 -3.69
N GLU A 181 18.35 -29.46 -2.75
CA GLU A 181 17.65 -30.76 -2.73
C GLU A 181 16.18 -30.65 -2.32
N GLU A 182 15.87 -29.80 -1.35
CA GLU A 182 14.49 -29.55 -0.89
C GLU A 182 13.64 -28.97 -2.04
N ASP A 183 14.19 -28.04 -2.82
CA ASP A 183 13.52 -27.50 -4.00
C ASP A 183 13.16 -28.61 -5.00
N ARG A 184 14.07 -29.56 -5.23
CA ARG A 184 13.84 -30.69 -6.16
C ARG A 184 12.75 -31.63 -5.67
N GLU A 185 12.64 -31.81 -4.36
CA GLU A 185 11.57 -32.59 -3.76
C GLU A 185 10.21 -31.89 -3.91
N ASN A 186 10.15 -30.59 -3.63
CA ASN A 186 8.92 -29.80 -3.73
C ASN A 186 8.45 -29.56 -5.17
N MET A 187 9.36 -29.59 -6.16
CA MET A 187 9.01 -29.50 -7.58
C MET A 187 7.99 -30.56 -8.03
N LYS A 188 7.97 -31.73 -7.37
CA LYS A 188 6.98 -32.78 -7.65
C LYS A 188 5.56 -32.25 -7.43
N TRP A 189 5.34 -31.56 -6.31
CA TRP A 189 4.06 -30.98 -5.94
C TRP A 189 3.73 -29.74 -6.76
N LEU A 190 4.72 -28.90 -7.09
CA LEU A 190 4.50 -27.76 -7.97
C LEU A 190 4.01 -28.16 -9.36
N LYS A 191 4.57 -29.25 -9.94
CA LYS A 191 4.10 -29.78 -11.23
C LYS A 191 2.71 -30.41 -11.16
N VAL A 192 2.31 -30.92 -10.00
CA VAL A 192 0.93 -31.39 -9.78
C VAL A 192 0.00 -30.18 -9.75
N PHE A 193 0.32 -29.20 -8.91
CA PHE A 193 -0.46 -27.98 -8.72
C PHE A 193 -0.70 -27.21 -10.03
N ASN A 194 0.36 -26.97 -10.81
CA ASN A 194 0.28 -26.16 -12.03
C ASN A 194 -0.70 -26.70 -13.08
N LYS A 195 -0.99 -28.01 -13.08
CA LYS A 195 -2.03 -28.58 -13.95
C LYS A 195 -3.41 -28.07 -13.58
N TYR A 196 -3.69 -27.91 -12.30
CA TYR A 196 -5.00 -27.45 -11.82
C TYR A 196 -5.13 -25.95 -12.00
N ASP A 197 -4.12 -25.18 -11.61
CA ASP A 197 -4.08 -23.73 -11.81
C ASP A 197 -4.30 -23.36 -13.29
N LEU A 198 -3.64 -24.05 -14.22
CA LEU A 198 -3.78 -23.75 -15.65
C LEU A 198 -5.06 -24.32 -16.29
N TYR A 199 -5.42 -25.57 -15.99
CA TYR A 199 -6.44 -26.31 -16.77
C TYR A 199 -7.78 -26.49 -16.04
N SER A 200 -7.94 -26.02 -14.80
CA SER A 200 -9.24 -26.02 -14.11
C SER A 200 -10.13 -24.84 -14.51
N LYS A 201 -9.57 -23.83 -15.18
CA LYS A 201 -10.27 -22.66 -15.71
C LYS A 201 -11.43 -23.09 -16.59
N SER A 202 -12.64 -22.74 -16.18
CA SER A 202 -13.87 -23.22 -16.79
C SER A 202 -14.96 -22.17 -16.78
N LYS A 203 -15.77 -22.14 -17.84
CA LYS A 203 -16.99 -21.29 -17.87
C LYS A 203 -18.09 -21.78 -16.94
N VAL A 204 -17.95 -22.99 -16.39
CA VAL A 204 -18.89 -23.56 -15.41
C VAL A 204 -18.52 -23.01 -14.03
N ARG A 205 -19.40 -22.15 -13.50
CA ARG A 205 -19.21 -21.53 -12.18
C ARG A 205 -19.39 -22.52 -11.04
N ILE A 206 -18.62 -22.31 -9.98
CA ILE A 206 -18.77 -23.07 -8.75
C ILE A 206 -19.84 -22.42 -7.88
N ASN A 207 -20.70 -23.24 -7.29
CA ASN A 207 -21.65 -22.75 -6.31
C ASN A 207 -20.93 -22.40 -5.01
N VAL A 208 -20.57 -21.12 -4.85
CA VAL A 208 -19.81 -20.61 -3.70
C VAL A 208 -20.46 -21.01 -2.37
N GLU A 209 -21.78 -20.88 -2.25
CA GLU A 209 -22.50 -21.18 -1.00
C GLU A 209 -22.43 -22.67 -0.60
N GLU A 210 -22.29 -23.56 -1.58
CA GLU A 210 -22.18 -25.01 -1.34
C GLU A 210 -20.78 -25.40 -0.84
N VAL A 211 -19.73 -24.78 -1.38
CA VAL A 211 -18.34 -25.14 -1.07
C VAL A 211 -17.73 -24.31 0.07
N LYS A 212 -18.24 -23.11 0.32
CA LYS A 212 -17.77 -22.18 1.35
C LYS A 212 -17.65 -22.82 2.74
N PRO A 213 -18.62 -23.63 3.25
CA PRO A 213 -18.48 -24.29 4.54
C PRO A 213 -17.24 -25.18 4.64
N TYR A 214 -16.93 -25.94 3.57
CA TYR A 214 -15.76 -26.81 3.54
C TYR A 214 -14.46 -26.01 3.66
N TYR A 215 -14.30 -24.96 2.87
CA TYR A 215 -13.09 -24.15 2.89
C TYR A 215 -12.92 -23.35 4.20
N LEU A 216 -14.01 -22.84 4.77
CA LEU A 216 -13.99 -22.27 6.11
C LEU A 216 -13.54 -23.28 7.16
N SER A 217 -13.97 -24.56 7.06
CA SER A 217 -13.52 -25.62 7.98
C SER A 217 -12.01 -25.87 7.90
N LEU A 218 -11.40 -25.79 6.71
CA LEU A 218 -9.95 -25.92 6.50
C LEU A 218 -9.20 -24.74 7.13
N ILE A 219 -9.70 -23.52 6.91
CA ILE A 219 -9.14 -22.29 7.51
C ILE A 219 -9.22 -22.39 9.05
N ASN A 220 -10.35 -22.83 9.59
CA ASN A 220 -10.56 -23.00 11.02
C ASN A 220 -9.65 -24.09 11.62
N LYS A 221 -9.45 -25.21 10.91
CA LYS A 221 -8.49 -26.25 11.31
C LYS A 221 -7.08 -25.69 11.46
N ALA A 222 -6.63 -24.86 10.51
CA ALA A 222 -5.33 -24.20 10.59
C ALA A 222 -5.24 -23.28 11.81
N VAL A 223 -6.26 -22.47 12.08
CA VAL A 223 -6.32 -21.59 13.26
C VAL A 223 -6.26 -22.38 14.57
N ARG A 224 -7.00 -23.50 14.69
CA ARG A 224 -6.98 -24.36 15.88
C ARG A 224 -5.59 -24.90 16.17
N LEU A 225 -4.89 -25.40 15.15
CA LEU A 225 -3.52 -25.90 15.29
C LEU A 225 -2.54 -24.80 15.77
N LEU A 226 -2.72 -23.56 15.31
CA LEU A 226 -1.93 -22.42 15.79
C LEU A 226 -2.20 -22.08 17.25
N LEU A 227 -3.46 -22.14 17.67
CA LEU A 227 -3.84 -21.93 19.06
C LEU A 227 -3.33 -23.03 19.98
N GLU A 228 -3.12 -24.24 19.49
CA GLU A 228 -2.50 -25.32 20.27
C GLU A 228 -0.97 -25.17 20.41
N CYS A 229 -0.33 -24.48 19.45
CA CYS A 229 1.11 -24.23 19.47
C CYS A 229 1.54 -23.34 20.65
N ARG A 230 2.48 -23.82 21.48
CA ARG A 230 2.95 -23.11 22.70
C ARG A 230 3.80 -21.86 22.41
N LEU A 231 4.28 -21.69 21.17
CA LEU A 231 5.12 -20.57 20.75
C LEU A 231 4.32 -19.36 20.26
N VAL A 232 3.00 -19.51 20.06
CA VAL A 232 2.12 -18.43 19.65
C VAL A 232 1.80 -17.56 20.88
N LYS A 233 1.99 -16.24 20.74
CA LYS A 233 1.61 -15.27 21.77
C LYS A 233 0.12 -14.97 21.67
N ARG A 234 -0.69 -15.89 22.21
CA ARG A 234 -2.15 -15.95 22.10
C ARG A 234 -2.92 -14.73 22.63
N ASN A 235 -2.26 -13.91 23.45
CA ASN A 235 -2.85 -12.78 24.18
C ASN A 235 -2.16 -11.44 23.88
N ASP A 236 -1.33 -11.40 22.83
CA ASP A 236 -0.83 -10.12 22.34
C ASP A 236 -2.00 -9.32 21.75
N VAL A 237 -1.94 -8.00 21.92
CA VAL A 237 -2.94 -7.08 21.39
C VAL A 237 -2.44 -6.46 20.10
N ASN A 238 -3.33 -6.28 19.12
CA ASN A 238 -3.00 -5.60 17.86
C ASN A 238 -2.91 -4.06 18.06
N GLY A 239 -2.73 -3.32 16.96
CA GLY A 239 -2.60 -1.85 16.98
C GLY A 239 -3.83 -1.12 17.54
N ASP A 240 -5.00 -1.76 17.53
CA ASP A 240 -6.27 -1.25 18.08
C ASP A 240 -6.51 -1.70 19.53
N GLY A 241 -5.56 -2.42 20.12
CA GLY A 241 -5.64 -2.90 21.49
C GLY A 241 -6.54 -4.14 21.67
N LEU A 242 -6.82 -4.89 20.60
CA LEU A 242 -7.67 -6.08 20.63
C LEU A 242 -6.83 -7.35 20.62
N THR A 243 -7.20 -8.35 21.41
CA THR A 243 -6.63 -9.71 21.30
C THR A 243 -7.34 -10.51 20.24
N PHE A 244 -6.79 -11.69 19.90
CA PHE A 244 -7.43 -12.64 18.99
C PHE A 244 -8.88 -12.98 19.39
N LEU A 245 -9.16 -13.13 20.69
CA LEU A 245 -10.51 -13.41 21.19
C LEU A 245 -11.46 -12.22 20.98
N ASP A 246 -10.98 -10.99 21.16
CA ASP A 246 -11.78 -9.79 20.92
C ASP A 246 -12.12 -9.63 19.43
N ILE A 247 -11.16 -9.94 18.54
CA ILE A 247 -11.34 -9.87 17.09
C ILE A 247 -12.35 -10.93 16.63
N LEU A 248 -12.24 -12.15 17.14
CA LEU A 248 -13.15 -13.25 16.80
C LEU A 248 -14.61 -12.88 17.11
N ARG A 249 -14.87 -12.38 18.32
CA ARG A 249 -16.21 -11.95 18.75
C ARG A 249 -16.73 -10.77 17.96
N ARG A 250 -15.89 -9.77 17.72
CA ARG A 250 -16.27 -8.60 16.91
C ARG A 250 -16.61 -8.96 15.47
N ASN A 251 -15.99 -10.00 14.91
CA ASN A 251 -16.30 -10.49 13.57
C ASN A 251 -17.60 -11.30 13.55
N GLN A 252 -17.92 -12.02 14.62
CA GLN A 252 -19.23 -12.67 14.78
C GLN A 252 -20.35 -11.61 14.86
N GLU A 253 -20.20 -10.60 15.72
CA GLU A 253 -21.18 -9.51 15.88
C GLU A 253 -21.44 -8.77 14.55
N ARG A 254 -20.37 -8.43 13.80
CA ARG A 254 -20.51 -7.77 12.48
C ARG A 254 -21.25 -8.61 11.45
N ARG A 255 -21.17 -9.94 11.53
CA ARG A 255 -21.86 -10.86 10.61
C ARG A 255 -23.33 -11.04 10.98
N GLU A 256 -23.63 -11.08 12.28
CA GLU A 256 -25.00 -11.09 12.80
C GLU A 256 -25.74 -9.81 12.40
N GLU A 257 -25.08 -8.65 12.49
CA GLU A 257 -25.63 -7.36 12.04
C GLU A 257 -25.82 -7.28 10.51
N ALA A 258 -24.99 -7.97 9.73
CA ALA A 258 -25.07 -8.00 8.27
C ALA A 258 -26.17 -8.95 7.72
N GLY A 259 -26.92 -9.63 8.58
CA GLY A 259 -28.06 -10.45 8.17
C GLY A 259 -27.70 -11.83 7.60
N GLY A 260 -26.54 -12.39 7.97
CA GLY A 260 -26.16 -13.76 7.60
C GLY A 260 -27.15 -14.80 8.15
N SER A 261 -27.56 -15.75 7.31
CA SER A 261 -28.51 -16.81 7.68
C SER A 261 -27.97 -17.74 8.75
N GLN A 262 -28.82 -18.11 9.73
CA GLN A 262 -28.62 -19.23 10.66
C GLN A 262 -28.34 -20.53 9.88
N GLY A 263 -27.08 -20.95 9.86
CA GLY A 263 -26.62 -22.16 9.19
C GLY A 263 -25.38 -22.71 9.90
N SER A 264 -24.87 -23.85 9.43
CA SER A 264 -23.78 -24.65 10.02
C SER A 264 -22.51 -23.88 10.42
N GLY A 265 -22.31 -22.66 9.91
CA GLY A 265 -21.21 -21.77 10.30
C GLY A 265 -21.33 -21.17 11.72
N GLU A 266 -22.52 -21.03 12.30
CA GLU A 266 -22.66 -20.58 13.70
C GLU A 266 -22.15 -21.64 14.69
N GLU A 267 -22.47 -22.92 14.42
CA GLU A 267 -22.09 -24.05 15.27
C GLU A 267 -20.57 -24.29 15.25
N GLU A 268 -19.92 -24.16 14.09
CA GLU A 268 -18.46 -24.21 13.97
C GLU A 268 -17.74 -23.03 14.63
N ASN A 269 -18.35 -21.83 14.59
CA ASN A 269 -17.79 -20.63 15.22
C ASN A 269 -17.91 -20.68 16.75
N LEU A 270 -19.01 -21.21 17.28
CA LEU A 270 -19.17 -21.48 18.71
C LEU A 270 -18.15 -22.52 19.18
N ASP A 271 -17.90 -23.57 18.38
CA ASP A 271 -16.86 -24.57 18.66
C ASP A 271 -15.45 -23.94 18.60
N LEU A 272 -15.18 -23.06 17.63
CA LEU A 272 -13.90 -22.34 17.57
C LEU A 272 -13.70 -21.41 18.76
N GLU A 273 -14.71 -20.62 19.15
CA GLU A 273 -14.62 -19.76 20.32
C GLU A 273 -14.39 -20.58 21.60
N GLN A 274 -15.07 -21.72 21.76
CA GLN A 274 -14.86 -22.61 22.89
C GLN A 274 -13.41 -23.14 22.93
N VAL A 275 -12.84 -23.50 21.78
CA VAL A 275 -11.42 -23.90 21.67
C VAL A 275 -10.49 -22.74 22.03
N VAL A 276 -10.80 -21.52 21.58
CA VAL A 276 -10.01 -20.30 21.88
C VAL A 276 -9.99 -20.02 23.38
N VAL A 277 -11.15 -20.09 24.05
CA VAL A 277 -11.25 -19.92 25.50
C VAL A 277 -10.48 -21.03 26.23
N ASN A 278 -10.61 -22.28 25.79
CA ASN A 278 -9.94 -23.44 26.40
C ASN A 278 -8.41 -23.42 26.23
N THR A 279 -7.91 -22.78 25.17
CA THR A 279 -6.46 -22.64 24.90
C THR A 279 -5.81 -21.46 25.63
N GLY A 280 -6.58 -20.76 26.49
CA GLY A 280 -6.08 -19.70 27.36
C GLY A 280 -5.97 -18.33 26.69
N CYS A 281 -6.64 -18.14 25.56
CA CYS A 281 -6.87 -16.81 24.99
C CYS A 281 -7.75 -15.99 25.93
N LYS A 282 -7.45 -14.70 26.01
CA LYS A 282 -8.03 -13.76 26.96
C LYS A 282 -8.44 -12.49 26.23
N GLU A 283 -9.53 -11.89 26.66
CA GLU A 283 -9.94 -10.55 26.20
C GLU A 283 -8.86 -9.53 26.61
N ALA A 284 -8.63 -8.50 25.78
CA ALA A 284 -7.69 -7.43 26.09
C ALA A 284 -7.95 -6.78 27.45
N ALA A 285 -9.22 -6.72 27.87
CA ALA A 285 -9.62 -6.21 29.18
C ALA A 285 -9.04 -7.01 30.36
N SER A 286 -8.75 -8.29 30.16
CA SER A 286 -8.26 -9.23 31.18
C SER A 286 -6.75 -9.49 31.11
N VAL A 287 -6.07 -8.96 30.09
CA VAL A 287 -4.61 -9.03 29.94
C VAL A 287 -3.96 -7.85 30.69
N PRO A 288 -2.83 -8.05 31.42
CA PRO A 288 -2.12 -6.95 32.07
C PRO A 288 -1.76 -5.88 31.05
N ARG A 289 -2.34 -4.69 31.19
CA ARG A 289 -2.04 -3.55 30.30
C ARG A 289 -0.55 -3.25 30.35
N SER A 290 0.15 -3.47 29.23
CA SER A 290 1.39 -2.76 28.98
C SER A 290 1.07 -1.25 28.93
N LYS A 291 2.00 -0.40 29.36
CA LYS A 291 1.79 1.06 29.39
C LYS A 291 1.34 1.54 28.01
N ALA A 292 0.09 1.98 27.93
CA ALA A 292 -0.52 2.33 26.66
C ALA A 292 0.09 3.63 26.11
N GLN A 293 0.36 3.66 24.80
CA GLN A 293 0.94 4.82 24.11
C GLN A 293 0.13 6.11 24.31
N TYR A 294 -1.17 6.05 24.64
CA TYR A 294 -1.97 7.25 24.93
C TYR A 294 -1.53 7.98 26.22
N GLU A 295 -0.91 7.30 27.18
CA GLU A 295 -0.31 7.97 28.35
C GLU A 295 0.94 8.80 27.96
N ILE A 296 1.58 8.47 26.83
CA ILE A 296 2.70 9.24 26.24
C ILE A 296 2.17 10.48 25.49
N TYR A 297 0.92 10.49 25.03
CA TYR A 297 0.36 11.53 24.14
C TYR A 297 -0.77 12.39 24.77
N LYS A 298 -0.83 12.48 26.10
CA LYS A 298 -1.85 13.25 26.86
C LYS A 298 -1.74 14.78 26.74
N SER A 299 -1.25 15.33 25.62
CA SER A 299 -1.29 16.77 25.36
C SER A 299 -2.57 17.13 24.57
N PRO A 300 -3.21 18.28 24.86
CA PRO A 300 -4.41 18.69 24.13
C PRO A 300 -4.11 18.81 22.63
N LEU A 301 -5.09 18.44 21.79
CA LEU A 301 -5.03 18.63 20.35
C LEU A 301 -4.79 20.12 20.06
N THR A 302 -3.55 20.45 19.72
CA THR A 302 -3.18 21.78 19.28
C THR A 302 -3.79 22.05 17.91
N PHE A 303 -4.11 23.32 17.63
CA PHE A 303 -4.58 23.77 16.31
C PHE A 303 -3.72 23.21 15.16
N TRP A 304 -2.40 23.08 15.37
CA TRP A 304 -1.46 22.45 14.44
C TRP A 304 -1.74 20.96 14.16
N THR A 305 -2.19 20.20 15.15
CA THR A 305 -2.57 18.79 15.00
C THR A 305 -3.86 18.65 14.19
N PHE A 306 -4.80 19.59 14.37
CA PHE A 306 -6.02 19.67 13.56
C PHE A 306 -5.69 20.01 12.09
N CYS A 307 -4.89 21.07 11.85
CA CYS A 307 -4.47 21.48 10.52
C CYS A 307 -3.66 20.38 9.80
N SER A 308 -2.69 19.75 10.48
CA SER A 308 -1.90 18.65 9.88
C SER A 308 -2.76 17.43 9.54
N THR A 309 -3.74 17.09 10.37
CA THR A 309 -4.67 15.97 10.11
C THR A 309 -5.59 16.27 8.93
N PHE A 310 -6.17 17.47 8.86
CA PHE A 310 -6.99 17.91 7.74
C PHE A 310 -6.22 17.87 6.42
N MET A 311 -5.00 18.39 6.42
CA MET A 311 -4.14 18.43 5.23
C MET A 311 -3.64 17.04 4.81
N ARG A 312 -3.42 16.13 5.76
CA ARG A 312 -3.09 14.73 5.47
C ARG A 312 -4.28 14.02 4.81
N ARG A 313 -5.50 14.24 5.31
CA ARG A 313 -6.73 13.67 4.75
C ARG A 313 -7.01 14.18 3.33
N LEU A 314 -6.83 15.47 3.08
CA LEU A 314 -6.91 16.06 1.74
C LEU A 314 -5.95 15.41 0.74
N ARG A 315 -4.79 14.95 1.22
CA ARG A 315 -3.79 14.27 0.40
C ARG A 315 -4.09 12.79 0.21
N SER A 316 -4.54 12.09 1.25
CA SER A 316 -4.78 10.64 1.21
C SER A 316 -6.12 10.24 0.60
N ASN A 317 -7.14 11.10 0.68
CA ASN A 317 -8.51 10.75 0.28
C ASN A 317 -8.89 11.28 -1.11
N THR A 318 -7.94 11.83 -1.87
CA THR A 318 -8.20 12.39 -3.21
C THR A 318 -7.65 11.46 -4.27
N SER A 319 -8.54 10.87 -5.10
CA SER A 319 -8.18 10.01 -6.24
C SER A 319 -7.28 10.74 -7.24
N ASP A 320 -6.60 10.01 -8.11
CA ASP A 320 -5.66 10.62 -9.07
C ASP A 320 -6.39 11.50 -10.10
N GLU A 321 -7.60 11.12 -10.50
CA GLU A 321 -8.47 11.93 -11.37
C GLU A 321 -8.92 13.20 -10.66
N ALA A 322 -9.40 13.09 -9.42
CA ALA A 322 -9.82 14.23 -8.63
C ALA A 322 -8.64 15.18 -8.37
N ARG A 323 -7.45 14.63 -8.09
CA ARG A 323 -6.21 15.38 -7.88
C ARG A 323 -5.82 16.15 -9.14
N ALA A 324 -5.89 15.53 -10.31
CA ALA A 324 -5.63 16.21 -11.58
C ALA A 324 -6.61 17.39 -11.78
N VAL A 325 -7.90 17.18 -11.54
CA VAL A 325 -8.93 18.23 -11.64
C VAL A 325 -8.66 19.37 -10.65
N PHE A 326 -8.37 19.05 -9.38
CA PHE A 326 -8.09 20.08 -8.36
C PHE A 326 -6.79 20.85 -8.66
N LEU A 327 -5.75 20.21 -9.21
CA LEU A 327 -4.53 20.89 -9.62
C LEU A 327 -4.77 21.86 -10.78
N ILE A 328 -5.64 21.50 -11.73
CA ILE A 328 -6.09 22.42 -12.79
C ILE A 328 -6.83 23.61 -12.17
N VAL A 329 -7.79 23.37 -11.27
CA VAL A 329 -8.54 24.44 -10.59
C VAL A 329 -7.60 25.36 -9.79
N CYS A 330 -6.64 24.81 -9.05
CA CYS A 330 -5.66 25.60 -8.30
C CYS A 330 -4.80 26.45 -9.25
N THR A 331 -4.37 25.88 -10.37
CA THR A 331 -3.60 26.61 -11.39
C THR A 331 -4.41 27.77 -11.96
N LEU A 332 -5.69 27.56 -12.29
CA LEU A 332 -6.59 28.61 -12.78
C LEU A 332 -6.78 29.72 -11.74
N ILE A 333 -6.93 29.38 -10.46
CA ILE A 333 -7.05 30.37 -9.38
C ILE A 333 -5.74 31.16 -9.22
N ILE A 334 -4.57 30.50 -9.24
CA ILE A 334 -3.26 31.15 -9.21
C ILE A 334 -3.14 32.14 -10.38
N THR A 335 -3.50 31.71 -11.59
CA THR A 335 -3.45 32.57 -12.78
C THR A 335 -4.41 33.75 -12.66
N ALA A 336 -5.66 33.53 -12.28
CA ALA A 336 -6.67 34.59 -12.17
C ALA A 336 -6.30 35.64 -11.12
N THR A 337 -5.81 35.19 -9.96
CA THR A 337 -5.38 36.09 -8.89
C THR A 337 -4.10 36.85 -9.26
N TYR A 338 -3.16 36.21 -9.96
CA TYR A 338 -1.97 36.89 -10.50
C TYR A 338 -2.32 37.93 -11.56
N GLN A 339 -3.26 37.64 -12.45
CA GLN A 339 -3.73 38.61 -13.45
C GLN A 339 -4.43 39.81 -12.81
N THR A 340 -5.22 39.57 -11.75
CA THR A 340 -5.84 40.65 -10.97
C THR A 340 -4.81 41.56 -10.34
N ALA A 341 -3.64 41.03 -9.97
CA ALA A 341 -2.52 41.82 -9.45
C ALA A 341 -1.83 42.68 -10.52
N LEU A 342 -1.79 42.21 -11.77
CA LEU A 342 -1.23 42.98 -12.89
C LEU A 342 -2.20 44.02 -13.43
N GLN A 343 -3.48 43.66 -13.48
CA GLN A 343 -4.55 44.43 -14.11
C GLN A 343 -5.71 44.58 -13.13
N PRO A 344 -5.57 45.47 -12.13
CA PRO A 344 -6.61 45.67 -11.14
C PRO A 344 -7.88 46.26 -11.80
N PRO A 345 -9.08 45.93 -11.29
CA PRO A 345 -10.33 46.53 -11.75
C PRO A 345 -10.29 48.06 -11.72
N GLY A 346 -10.67 48.70 -12.83
CA GLY A 346 -10.59 50.16 -12.98
C GLY A 346 -9.23 50.67 -13.48
N GLY A 347 -8.25 49.79 -13.66
CA GLY A 347 -6.96 50.12 -14.27
C GLY A 347 -6.02 50.91 -13.35
N VAL A 348 -4.95 51.41 -13.96
CA VAL A 348 -3.91 52.21 -13.32
C VAL A 348 -3.84 53.60 -13.96
N HIS A 349 -3.41 54.60 -13.20
CA HIS A 349 -3.23 55.96 -13.71
C HIS A 349 -2.17 55.99 -14.82
N GLN A 350 -2.49 56.67 -15.92
CA GLN A 350 -1.60 56.83 -17.07
C GLN A 350 -0.54 57.92 -16.80
N PRO A 351 0.62 57.88 -17.48
CA PRO A 351 1.76 58.77 -17.22
C PRO A 351 1.54 60.26 -17.59
N GLU A 352 0.35 60.65 -18.00
CA GLU A 352 0.03 62.04 -18.36
C GLU A 352 -0.30 62.85 -17.09
N GLU A 353 0.78 63.35 -16.46
CA GLU A 353 0.84 64.49 -15.53
C GLU A 353 0.50 64.31 -14.03
N ASP A 354 0.44 63.09 -13.50
CA ASP A 354 0.30 62.86 -12.05
C ASP A 354 1.50 62.10 -11.43
N ALA A 355 1.88 62.48 -10.20
CA ALA A 355 2.87 61.77 -9.38
C ALA A 355 2.47 60.31 -9.03
N ASN A 356 1.26 59.92 -9.41
CA ASN A 356 0.63 58.65 -9.14
C ASN A 356 0.59 57.70 -10.35
N ALA A 357 1.32 58.01 -11.44
CA ALA A 357 1.39 57.15 -12.63
C ALA A 357 1.76 55.70 -12.27
N GLY A 358 0.97 54.74 -12.77
CA GLY A 358 1.12 53.31 -12.46
C GLY A 358 0.40 52.83 -11.19
N SER A 359 -0.09 53.73 -10.34
CA SER A 359 -0.92 53.37 -9.19
C SER A 359 -2.37 53.09 -9.60
N VAL A 360 -3.06 52.26 -8.83
CA VAL A 360 -4.46 51.88 -9.09
C VAL A 360 -5.41 53.10 -9.03
N VAL A 361 -6.41 53.12 -9.92
CA VAL A 361 -7.44 54.19 -9.97
C VAL A 361 -8.46 54.06 -8.82
N MET A 362 -8.61 52.85 -8.25
CA MET A 362 -9.60 52.58 -7.21
C MET A 362 -9.26 53.24 -5.86
N LYS A 363 -10.29 53.56 -5.07
CA LYS A 363 -10.11 54.09 -3.71
C LYS A 363 -9.34 53.10 -2.83
N GLN A 364 -8.54 53.62 -1.92
CA GLN A 364 -7.70 52.85 -1.00
C GLN A 364 -8.45 51.74 -0.24
N THR A 365 -9.69 51.97 0.21
CA THR A 365 -10.48 50.96 0.91
C THR A 365 -10.82 49.75 0.03
N PHE A 366 -11.19 49.98 -1.24
CA PHE A 366 -11.48 48.90 -2.19
C PHE A 366 -10.20 48.16 -2.60
N PHE A 367 -9.08 48.90 -2.73
CA PHE A 367 -7.78 48.31 -2.99
C PHE A 367 -7.34 47.37 -1.87
N ILE A 368 -7.48 47.77 -0.60
CA ILE A 368 -7.12 46.92 0.54
C ILE A 368 -7.98 45.64 0.54
N LEU A 369 -9.28 45.76 0.32
CA LEU A 369 -10.18 44.60 0.29
C LEU A 369 -9.83 43.63 -0.85
N LEU A 370 -9.54 44.17 -2.03
CA LEU A 370 -9.07 43.40 -3.18
C LEU A 370 -7.75 42.71 -2.87
N TRP A 371 -6.76 43.45 -2.36
CA TRP A 371 -5.44 42.92 -2.03
C TRP A 371 -5.52 41.78 -1.00
N VAL A 372 -6.28 41.95 0.09
CA VAL A 372 -6.46 40.88 1.10
C VAL A 372 -7.10 39.65 0.47
N SER A 373 -8.25 39.83 -0.20
CA SER A 373 -9.01 38.70 -0.74
C SER A 373 -8.24 37.94 -1.83
N ASN A 374 -7.58 38.69 -2.72
CA ASN A 374 -6.79 38.15 -3.83
C ASN A 374 -5.54 37.42 -3.32
N THR A 375 -4.84 38.01 -2.35
CA THR A 375 -3.63 37.39 -1.75
C THR A 375 -3.99 36.14 -0.95
N VAL A 376 -5.11 36.13 -0.23
CA VAL A 376 -5.61 34.94 0.47
C VAL A 376 -5.94 33.83 -0.53
N GLY A 377 -6.66 34.13 -1.61
CA GLY A 377 -6.97 33.17 -2.67
C GLY A 377 -5.72 32.57 -3.33
N PHE A 378 -4.75 33.43 -3.66
CA PHE A 378 -3.47 33.02 -4.22
C PHE A 378 -2.69 32.10 -3.27
N CYS A 379 -2.59 32.44 -1.99
CA CYS A 379 -1.91 31.63 -0.98
C CYS A 379 -2.57 30.26 -0.79
N TYR A 380 -3.91 30.20 -0.68
CA TYR A 380 -4.61 28.93 -0.55
C TYR A 380 -4.44 28.07 -1.79
N ALA A 381 -4.49 28.64 -2.99
CA ALA A 381 -4.29 27.87 -4.22
C ALA A 381 -2.86 27.28 -4.28
N ILE A 382 -1.83 28.03 -3.91
CA ILE A 382 -0.46 27.51 -3.78
C ILE A 382 -0.37 26.41 -2.70
N LEU A 383 -1.05 26.59 -1.56
CA LEU A 383 -1.10 25.59 -0.49
C LEU A 383 -1.75 24.28 -0.94
N TYR A 384 -2.87 24.35 -1.65
CA TYR A 384 -3.56 23.19 -2.18
C TYR A 384 -2.74 22.50 -3.27
N THR A 385 -2.12 23.26 -4.19
CA THR A 385 -1.16 22.71 -5.17
C THR A 385 -0.03 21.96 -4.48
N PHE A 386 0.55 22.52 -3.42
CA PHE A 386 1.60 21.83 -2.64
C PHE A 386 1.11 20.52 -2.02
N CYS A 387 -0.13 20.50 -1.50
CA CYS A 387 -0.65 19.33 -0.79
C CYS A 387 -1.14 18.21 -1.71
N LEU A 388 -1.61 18.57 -2.90
CA LEU A 388 -2.05 17.64 -3.92
C LEU A 388 -0.90 17.08 -4.74
N MET A 389 0.29 17.69 -4.72
CA MET A 389 1.46 17.12 -5.38
C MET A 389 1.99 15.86 -4.66
N PRO A 390 2.46 14.86 -5.43
CA PRO A 390 3.16 13.70 -4.87
C PRO A 390 4.54 14.12 -4.36
N ILE A 391 4.72 14.15 -3.04
CA ILE A 391 5.98 14.44 -2.35
C ILE A 391 6.93 13.23 -2.49
N GLY A 392 7.59 13.15 -3.65
CA GLY A 392 8.90 12.52 -3.80
C GLY A 392 9.97 13.61 -3.65
N SER A 393 11.05 13.32 -2.92
CA SER A 393 12.11 14.25 -2.47
C SER A 393 12.52 15.37 -3.47
N MET A 394 12.51 15.08 -4.78
CA MET A 394 12.91 16.05 -5.81
C MET A 394 11.87 17.11 -6.15
N PHE A 395 10.58 16.75 -6.25
CA PHE A 395 9.52 17.68 -6.70
C PHE A 395 9.17 18.74 -5.64
N ALA A 396 9.26 18.40 -4.35
CA ALA A 396 8.99 19.34 -3.27
C ALA A 396 10.01 20.48 -3.23
N CYS A 397 11.31 20.17 -3.42
CA CYS A 397 12.36 21.18 -3.47
C CYS A 397 12.18 22.14 -4.66
N TRP A 398 11.79 21.61 -5.82
CA TRP A 398 11.52 22.42 -7.02
C TRP A 398 10.33 23.36 -6.81
N PHE A 399 9.28 22.88 -6.13
CA PHE A 399 8.13 23.71 -5.80
C PHE A 399 8.48 24.91 -4.93
N PHE A 400 9.41 24.78 -3.97
CA PHE A 400 9.84 25.94 -3.18
C PHE A 400 10.59 26.96 -4.02
N TRP A 401 11.42 26.53 -4.97
CA TRP A 401 12.14 27.45 -5.86
C TRP A 401 11.19 28.16 -6.82
N ILE A 402 10.31 27.41 -7.48
CA ILE A 402 9.36 27.94 -8.47
C ILE A 402 8.26 28.76 -7.77
N GLY A 403 7.63 28.19 -6.75
CA GLY A 403 6.58 28.84 -5.97
C GLY A 403 7.09 30.06 -5.20
N GLY A 404 8.31 30.01 -4.66
CA GLY A 404 8.96 31.15 -4.01
C GLY A 404 9.18 32.31 -4.98
N SER A 405 9.72 32.03 -6.16
CA SER A 405 9.88 33.03 -7.24
C SER A 405 8.54 33.66 -7.64
N LEU A 406 7.50 32.83 -7.78
CA LEU A 406 6.15 33.29 -8.13
C LEU A 406 5.51 34.17 -7.04
N CYS A 407 5.71 33.84 -5.76
CA CYS A 407 5.26 34.69 -4.64
C CYS A 407 5.98 36.04 -4.63
N ILE A 408 7.29 36.06 -4.90
CA ILE A 408 8.08 37.30 -4.99
C ILE A 408 7.56 38.18 -6.13
N SER A 409 7.33 37.60 -7.30
CA SER A 409 6.84 38.37 -8.46
C SER A 409 5.42 38.90 -8.22
N TYR A 410 4.55 38.12 -7.58
CA TYR A 410 3.22 38.57 -7.16
C TYR A 410 3.29 39.73 -6.15
N ALA A 411 4.15 39.64 -5.14
CA ALA A 411 4.33 40.71 -4.14
C ALA A 411 4.78 42.02 -4.79
N LEU A 412 5.71 41.93 -5.74
CA LEU A 412 6.19 43.09 -6.49
C LEU A 412 5.08 43.68 -7.37
N ALA A 413 4.32 42.85 -8.09
CA ALA A 413 3.20 43.31 -8.91
C ALA A 413 2.17 44.10 -8.07
N MET A 414 1.75 43.56 -6.92
CA MET A 414 0.81 44.22 -6.03
C MET A 414 1.38 45.49 -5.38
N ALA A 415 2.68 45.52 -5.09
CA ALA A 415 3.33 46.67 -4.49
C ALA A 415 3.44 47.86 -5.45
N VAL A 416 3.75 47.59 -6.73
CA VAL A 416 3.90 48.63 -7.76
C VAL A 416 2.61 49.39 -8.00
N ILE A 417 1.46 48.70 -8.00
CA ILE A 417 0.15 49.33 -8.23
C ILE A 417 -0.45 49.97 -6.96
N SER A 418 0.21 49.81 -5.81
CA SER A 418 -0.30 50.26 -4.52
C SER A 418 -0.03 51.76 -4.28
N PRO A 419 -0.94 52.48 -3.61
CA PRO A 419 -0.69 53.86 -3.14
C PRO A 419 0.51 53.99 -2.19
N HIS A 420 0.88 52.92 -1.49
CA HIS A 420 2.01 52.89 -0.55
C HIS A 420 2.90 51.65 -0.77
N PRO A 421 3.75 51.64 -1.83
CA PRO A 421 4.46 50.45 -2.26
C PRO A 421 5.28 49.76 -1.16
N LEU A 422 6.00 50.54 -0.34
CA LEU A 422 6.86 50.02 0.73
C LEU A 422 6.07 49.33 1.86
N VAL A 423 4.85 49.78 2.16
CA VAL A 423 4.04 49.18 3.22
C VAL A 423 3.45 47.85 2.73
N PHE A 424 2.91 47.84 1.50
CA PHE A 424 2.29 46.65 0.93
C PHE A 424 3.30 45.57 0.56
N ILE A 425 4.50 45.93 0.08
CA ILE A 425 5.56 44.97 -0.17
C ILE A 425 5.99 44.30 1.16
N SER A 426 6.24 45.08 2.22
CA SER A 426 6.65 44.53 3.52
C SER A 426 5.57 43.63 4.13
N MET A 427 4.30 44.02 4.07
CA MET A 427 3.19 43.19 4.56
C MET A 427 3.04 41.90 3.75
N THR A 428 3.16 41.96 2.42
CA THR A 428 3.03 40.78 1.55
C THR A 428 4.20 39.81 1.75
N PHE A 429 5.44 40.31 1.86
CA PHE A 429 6.60 39.49 2.20
C PHE A 429 6.51 38.87 3.58
N ALA A 430 6.05 39.61 4.59
CA ALA A 430 5.84 39.06 5.94
C ALA A 430 4.83 37.91 5.91
N PHE A 431 3.74 38.06 5.15
CA PHE A 431 2.72 37.02 4.99
C PHE A 431 3.27 35.77 4.29
N PHE A 432 4.03 35.94 3.19
CA PHE A 432 4.67 34.82 2.50
C PHE A 432 5.77 34.14 3.33
N LEU A 433 6.52 34.89 4.14
CA LEU A 433 7.53 34.33 5.04
C LEU A 433 6.88 33.45 6.11
N LEU A 434 5.79 33.91 6.74
CA LEU A 434 5.03 33.12 7.70
C LEU A 434 4.47 31.84 7.06
N PHE A 435 3.98 31.94 5.83
CA PHE A 435 3.49 30.80 5.06
C PHE A 435 4.60 29.80 4.70
N ALA A 436 5.77 30.28 4.27
CA ALA A 436 6.93 29.44 3.98
C ALA A 436 7.46 28.74 5.25
N LEU A 437 7.54 29.46 6.37
CA LEU A 437 7.91 28.89 7.68
C LEU A 437 6.90 27.82 8.12
N TYR A 438 5.61 28.01 7.87
CA TYR A 438 4.59 26.99 8.11
C TYR A 438 4.85 25.72 7.28
N LEU A 439 5.08 25.85 5.96
CA LEU A 439 5.38 24.71 5.10
C LEU A 439 6.67 23.98 5.51
N LEU A 440 7.72 24.71 5.85
CA LEU A 440 9.00 24.16 6.31
C LEU A 440 8.86 23.44 7.66
N SER A 441 8.13 24.05 8.61
CA SER A 441 7.85 23.43 9.91
C SER A 441 7.11 22.10 9.76
N LYS A 442 6.22 21.99 8.76
CA LYS A 442 5.51 20.76 8.43
C LYS A 442 6.45 19.68 7.89
N ILE A 443 7.31 20.02 6.92
CA ILE A 443 8.31 19.08 6.37
C ILE A 443 9.25 18.60 7.48
N PHE A 444 9.72 19.53 8.30
CA PHE A 444 10.56 19.22 9.45
C PHE A 444 9.84 18.29 10.43
N PHE A 445 8.58 18.57 10.79
CA PHE A 445 7.81 17.73 11.71
C PHE A 445 7.49 16.35 11.12
N ASP A 446 7.16 16.25 9.84
CA ASP A 446 6.94 14.98 9.15
C ASP A 446 8.23 14.14 9.11
N ASN A 447 9.39 14.76 8.85
CA ASN A 447 10.69 14.08 8.88
C ASN A 447 11.14 13.73 10.31
N TRP A 448 10.92 14.62 11.28
CA TRP A 448 11.21 14.39 12.69
C TRP A 448 10.37 13.23 13.25
N ARG A 449 9.09 13.15 12.89
CA ARG A 449 8.19 12.06 13.30
C ARG A 449 8.61 10.71 12.71
N LYS A 450 9.12 10.69 11.47
CA LYS A 450 9.74 9.48 10.87
C LYS A 450 10.94 9.00 11.69
N HIS A 451 11.75 9.91 12.25
CA HIS A 451 12.87 9.56 13.12
C HIS A 451 12.44 9.08 14.51
N LEU A 452 11.34 9.60 15.07
CA LEU A 452 10.77 9.14 16.35
C LEU A 452 10.10 7.76 16.28
N THR A 453 9.61 7.35 15.10
CA THR A 453 9.05 6.01 14.88
C THR A 453 10.11 4.94 14.62
N VAL A 454 11.40 5.29 14.58
CA VAL A 454 12.49 4.32 14.72
C VAL A 454 12.57 3.96 16.20
N GLY A 455 11.77 2.99 16.62
CA GLY A 455 11.96 2.35 17.92
C GLY A 455 13.42 1.90 18.05
N LEU A 456 14.01 2.11 19.23
CA LEU A 456 15.31 1.55 19.60
C LEU A 456 15.34 0.09 19.15
N VAL A 457 16.14 -0.19 18.11
CA VAL A 457 16.54 -1.55 17.77
C VAL A 457 17.07 -2.15 19.07
N PRO A 458 16.49 -3.24 19.61
CA PRO A 458 17.13 -3.95 20.67
C PRO A 458 18.43 -4.45 20.07
N GLN A 459 19.57 -3.90 20.50
CA GLN A 459 20.82 -4.59 20.31
C GLN A 459 20.68 -5.93 21.02
N LEU A 460 20.39 -6.98 20.26
CA LEU A 460 20.50 -8.36 20.69
C LEU A 460 21.96 -8.58 21.07
N SER A 461 22.24 -8.43 22.38
CA SER A 461 23.52 -8.81 22.95
C SER A 461 23.65 -10.32 22.78
N TRP A 462 24.55 -10.74 21.91
CA TRP A 462 25.10 -12.08 21.93
C TRP A 462 25.83 -12.28 23.27
N ARG A 463 25.20 -13.00 24.21
CA ARG A 463 25.90 -13.66 25.33
C ARG A 463 25.01 -14.75 25.96
N GLY A 464 25.23 -15.97 25.45
CA GLY A 464 25.50 -17.20 26.20
C GLY A 464 24.55 -17.68 27.29
N LYS A 465 24.05 -18.90 27.09
CA LYS A 465 23.99 -20.05 28.03
C LYS A 465 23.57 -21.26 27.17
N VAL A 466 24.52 -22.13 26.78
CA VAL A 466 24.86 -23.41 27.45
C VAL A 466 23.62 -24.16 27.88
#